data_AF-A0A8T1XHY8-F1
#
_entry.id   AF-A0A8T1XHY8-F1
#
_cell.length_a   1.000
_cell.length_b   1.000
_cell.length_c   1.000
_cell.angle_alpha   90.00
_cell.angle_beta   90.00
_cell.angle_gamma   90.00
#
_symmetry.space_group_name_H-M   'P 1'
#
loop_
_entity.id
_entity.type
_entity.pdbx_description
1 polymer ?
#
loop_
_entity_poly.entity_id
_entity_poly.type
_entity_poly.pdbx_seq_one_letter_code
_entity_poly.pdbx_strand_id
1 'polypeptide(L)'
;MCNDPLNNADSFSTSGINDTSMTHLTLGLVNDTYRMDLILIHPPFLITLACIYIASVHKEKDIRTWFEELSVDMNIVKNIAMEILDFYENHRLFTEERVHAAFNKLATNP
;
A
#
# COMPACT_ATOMS: atom_id res chain seq x y z
N MET A 1 18.00 4.04 34.73
CA MET A 1 18.33 4.33 33.32
C MET A 1 17.11 3.95 32.51
N CYS A 2 16.48 4.94 31.87
CA CYS A 2 15.23 4.79 31.15
C CYS A 2 15.42 3.92 29.89
N ASN A 3 14.40 3.13 29.59
CA ASN A 3 14.32 2.17 28.49
C ASN A 3 14.38 2.88 27.12
N ASP A 4 15.24 2.40 26.22
CA ASP A 4 15.17 2.73 24.79
C ASP A 4 14.02 1.94 24.13
N PRO A 5 12.98 2.59 23.58
CA PRO A 5 11.83 1.89 22.98
C PRO A 5 12.06 1.43 21.54
N LEU A 6 13.24 1.64 20.94
CA LEU A 6 13.42 1.47 19.49
C LEU A 6 13.72 0.03 19.03
N ASN A 7 13.74 -0.94 19.93
CA ASN A 7 14.06 -2.34 19.61
C ASN A 7 12.82 -3.26 19.55
N ASN A 8 11.62 -2.67 19.44
CA ASN A 8 10.34 -3.39 19.35
C ASN A 8 9.69 -3.31 17.95
N ALA A 9 10.44 -2.94 16.91
CA ALA A 9 9.95 -2.98 15.53
C ALA A 9 9.87 -4.41 14.93
N ASP A 10 10.14 -5.45 15.73
CA ASP A 10 9.84 -6.83 15.39
C ASP A 10 8.46 -7.23 15.94
N SER A 11 7.39 -7.00 15.18
CA SER A 11 6.15 -7.79 15.29
C SER A 11 5.16 -7.54 14.14
N PHE A 12 5.57 -7.88 12.92
CA PHE A 12 4.64 -8.52 11.99
C PHE A 12 5.11 -9.94 11.72
N SER A 13 5.21 -10.72 12.79
CA SER A 13 5.42 -12.17 12.73
C SER A 13 4.12 -12.85 12.32
N THR A 14 3.81 -12.81 11.02
CA THR A 14 2.78 -13.64 10.41
C THR A 14 3.43 -14.84 9.73
N SER A 15 3.26 -15.99 10.37
CA SER A 15 3.69 -17.31 9.89
C SER A 15 3.22 -17.55 8.45
N GLY A 16 4.16 -17.66 7.50
CA GLY A 16 3.91 -17.98 6.08
C GLY A 16 4.54 -17.01 5.07
N ILE A 17 4.76 -15.75 5.47
CA ILE A 17 5.32 -14.69 4.61
C ILE A 17 6.61 -14.15 5.26
N ASN A 18 7.65 -14.98 5.33
CA ASN A 18 8.97 -14.59 5.84
C ASN A 18 9.95 -14.19 4.72
N ASP A 19 9.43 -13.83 3.54
CA ASP A 19 10.26 -13.34 2.45
C ASP A 19 10.44 -11.82 2.60
N THR A 20 11.59 -11.41 3.11
CA THR A 20 11.99 -10.00 3.28
C THR A 20 11.76 -9.19 2.01
N SER A 21 11.92 -9.79 0.82
CA SER A 21 11.69 -9.10 -0.46
C SER A 21 10.22 -8.78 -0.71
N MET A 22 9.32 -9.65 -0.28
CA MET A 22 7.86 -9.46 -0.39
C MET A 22 7.38 -8.42 0.62
N THR A 23 7.97 -8.40 1.82
CA THR A 23 7.70 -7.37 2.83
C THR A 23 8.09 -5.98 2.33
N HIS A 24 9.30 -5.81 1.76
CA HIS A 24 9.72 -4.52 1.21
C HIS A 24 8.82 -4.04 0.07
N LEU A 25 8.42 -4.95 -0.83
CA LEU A 25 7.49 -4.63 -1.91
C LEU A 25 6.13 -4.19 -1.36
N THR A 26 5.59 -4.94 -0.40
CA THR A 26 4.30 -4.63 0.24
C THR A 26 4.35 -3.26 0.93
N LEU A 27 5.41 -2.97 1.68
CA LEU A 27 5.58 -1.67 2.35
C LEU A 27 5.71 -0.52 1.35
N GLY A 28 6.41 -0.74 0.23
CA GLY A 28 6.48 0.22 -0.87
C GLY A 28 5.09 0.54 -1.43
N LEU A 29 4.30 -0.49 -1.73
CA LEU A 29 2.93 -0.33 -2.21
C LEU A 29 2.04 0.42 -1.21
N VAL A 30 2.10 0.04 0.09
CA VAL A 30 1.35 0.72 1.15
C VAL A 30 1.72 2.21 1.21
N ASN A 31 3.01 2.55 1.12
CA ASN A 31 3.44 3.94 1.10
C ASN A 31 2.89 4.71 -0.11
N ASP A 32 2.79 4.06 -1.26
CA ASP A 32 2.23 4.70 -2.45
C ASP A 32 0.71 4.91 -2.35
N THR A 33 -0.01 4.09 -1.57
CA THR A 33 -1.46 4.29 -1.36
C THR A 33 -1.81 5.61 -0.67
N TYR A 34 -0.87 6.27 0.02
CA TYR A 34 -1.07 7.62 0.57
C TYR A 34 -1.14 8.73 -0.49
N ARG A 35 -0.76 8.42 -1.74
CA ARG A 35 -0.93 9.34 -2.87
C ARG A 35 -2.30 9.20 -3.54
N MET A 36 -3.13 8.28 -3.05
CA MET A 36 -4.47 7.97 -3.53
C MET A 36 -5.51 8.30 -2.44
N ASP A 37 -6.79 8.22 -2.81
CA ASP A 37 -7.91 8.40 -1.87
C ASP A 37 -8.30 7.10 -1.11
N LEU A 38 -7.59 5.99 -1.35
CA LEU A 38 -7.90 4.66 -0.79
C LEU A 38 -8.04 4.66 0.74
N ILE A 39 -7.17 5.39 1.44
CA ILE A 39 -7.18 5.48 2.91
C ILE A 39 -8.44 6.16 3.48
N LEU A 40 -9.19 6.89 2.65
CA LEU A 40 -10.43 7.56 3.03
C LEU A 40 -11.66 6.69 2.80
N ILE A 41 -11.58 5.70 1.91
CA ILE A 41 -12.73 4.89 1.45
C ILE A 41 -12.64 3.42 1.87
N HIS A 42 -11.45 2.93 2.25
CA HIS A 42 -11.25 1.54 2.66
C HIS A 42 -10.63 1.43 4.06
N PRO A 43 -11.05 0.43 4.86
CA PRO A 43 -10.36 0.05 6.09
C PRO A 43 -8.86 -0.23 5.85
N PRO A 44 -7.94 0.22 6.75
CA PRO A 44 -6.49 0.07 6.55
C PRO A 44 -6.00 -1.36 6.31
N PHE A 45 -6.67 -2.34 6.95
CA PHE A 45 -6.32 -3.75 6.78
C PHE A 45 -6.61 -4.26 5.36
N LEU A 46 -7.69 -3.80 4.71
CA LEU A 46 -8.03 -4.21 3.34
C LEU A 46 -7.04 -3.66 2.32
N ILE A 47 -6.56 -2.44 2.53
CA ILE A 47 -5.51 -1.83 1.70
C ILE A 47 -4.22 -2.65 1.83
N THR A 48 -3.84 -3.02 3.05
CA THR A 48 -2.64 -3.83 3.29
C THR A 48 -2.76 -5.21 2.63
N LEU A 49 -3.93 -5.85 2.71
CA LEU A 49 -4.19 -7.13 2.05
C LEU A 49 -4.13 -7.03 0.53
N ALA A 50 -4.62 -5.93 -0.06
CA ALA A 50 -4.47 -5.67 -1.49
C ALA A 50 -2.99 -5.50 -1.88
N CYS A 51 -2.19 -4.77 -1.09
CA CYS A 51 -0.75 -4.65 -1.31
C CYS A 51 -0.02 -6.00 -1.21
N ILE A 52 -0.36 -6.84 -0.23
CA ILE A 52 0.17 -8.20 -0.09
C ILE A 52 -0.20 -9.05 -1.30
N TYR A 53 -1.44 -8.96 -1.78
CA TYR A 53 -1.92 -9.66 -2.96
C TYR A 53 -1.16 -9.26 -4.24
N ILE A 54 -0.94 -7.96 -4.46
CA ILE A 54 -0.12 -7.48 -5.58
C ILE A 54 1.30 -8.02 -5.46
N ALA A 55 1.90 -7.92 -4.27
CA ALA A 55 3.26 -8.40 -4.03
C ALA A 55 3.40 -9.92 -4.25
N SER A 56 2.40 -10.71 -3.85
CA SER A 56 2.40 -12.16 -4.06
C SER A 56 2.25 -12.54 -5.53
N VAL A 57 1.38 -11.85 -6.27
CA VAL A 57 1.24 -12.05 -7.73
C VAL A 57 2.55 -11.70 -8.43
N HIS A 58 3.18 -10.58 -8.05
CA HIS A 58 4.46 -10.15 -8.62
C HIS A 58 5.63 -11.10 -8.30
N LYS A 59 5.58 -11.80 -7.15
CA LYS A 59 6.59 -12.78 -6.72
C LYS A 59 6.21 -14.23 -7.03
N GLU A 60 5.12 -14.46 -7.77
CA GLU A 60 4.59 -15.78 -8.11
C GLU A 60 4.34 -16.68 -6.87
N LYS A 61 3.98 -16.06 -5.74
CA LYS A 61 3.73 -16.76 -4.47
C LYS A 61 2.24 -17.05 -4.31
N ASP A 62 1.92 -18.33 -4.12
CA ASP A 62 0.55 -18.75 -3.79
C ASP A 62 0.23 -18.45 -2.33
N ILE A 63 -0.78 -17.60 -2.11
CA ILE A 63 -1.24 -17.17 -0.79
C ILE A 63 -2.74 -17.41 -0.59
N ARG A 64 -3.38 -18.19 -1.48
CA ARG A 64 -4.83 -18.44 -1.42
C ARG A 64 -5.26 -19.08 -0.11
N THR A 65 -4.53 -20.10 0.34
CA THR A 65 -4.82 -20.77 1.61
C THR A 65 -4.71 -19.82 2.81
N TRP A 66 -3.69 -18.95 2.84
CA TRP A 66 -3.54 -17.96 3.89
C TRP A 66 -4.71 -16.95 3.92
N PHE A 67 -5.20 -16.57 2.74
CA PHE A 67 -6.38 -15.71 2.61
C PHE A 67 -7.69 -16.39 2.99
N GLU A 68 -7.84 -17.68 2.69
CA GLU A 68 -8.99 -18.50 3.10
C GLU A 68 -9.07 -18.62 4.63
N GLU A 69 -7.94 -18.85 5.30
CA GLU A 69 -7.85 -18.86 6.76
C GLU A 69 -8.27 -17.53 7.39
N LEU A 70 -7.97 -16.41 6.72
CA LEU A 70 -8.34 -15.07 7.18
C LEU A 70 -9.84 -14.76 7.01
N SER A 71 -10.59 -15.58 6.26
CA SER A 71 -12.02 -15.39 5.97
C SER A 71 -12.36 -14.01 5.37
N VAL A 72 -11.46 -13.49 4.53
CA VAL A 72 -11.63 -12.19 3.85
C VAL A 72 -12.23 -12.38 2.45
N ASP A 73 -13.12 -11.46 2.06
CA ASP A 73 -13.65 -11.44 0.70
C ASP A 73 -12.57 -11.02 -0.31
N MET A 74 -12.10 -12.01 -1.07
CA MET A 74 -11.10 -11.84 -2.12
C MET A 74 -11.56 -10.94 -3.26
N ASN A 75 -12.87 -10.77 -3.48
CA ASN A 75 -13.37 -9.86 -4.50
C ASN A 75 -13.09 -8.41 -4.11
N ILE A 76 -13.26 -8.06 -2.83
CA ILE A 76 -12.94 -6.73 -2.30
C ILE A 76 -11.44 -6.46 -2.42
N VAL A 77 -10.61 -7.43 -1.98
CA VAL A 77 -9.15 -7.31 -2.05
C VAL A 77 -8.67 -7.10 -3.49
N LYS A 78 -9.23 -7.87 -4.44
CA LYS A 78 -8.89 -7.74 -5.87
C LYS A 78 -9.33 -6.41 -6.47
N ASN A 79 -10.50 -5.90 -6.10
CA ASN A 79 -10.97 -4.60 -6.58
C ASN A 79 -10.04 -3.47 -6.13
N ILE A 80 -9.65 -3.47 -4.85
CA ILE A 80 -8.70 -2.48 -4.32
C ILE A 80 -7.33 -2.65 -5.00
N ALA A 81 -6.87 -3.88 -5.22
CA ALA A 81 -5.62 -4.14 -5.91
C ALA A 81 -5.64 -3.61 -7.36
N MET A 82 -6.75 -3.77 -8.07
CA MET A 82 -6.92 -3.21 -9.41
C MET A 82 -6.89 -1.69 -9.41
N GLU A 83 -7.50 -1.04 -8.42
CA GLU A 83 -7.45 0.43 -8.28
C GLU A 83 -6.02 0.93 -8.01
N ILE A 84 -5.25 0.21 -7.17
CA ILE A 84 -3.83 0.49 -6.95
C ILE A 84 -3.04 0.38 -8.26
N LEU A 85 -3.27 -0.67 -9.05
CA LEU A 85 -2.59 -0.88 -10.33
C LEU A 85 -2.99 0.16 -11.39
N ASP A 86 -4.28 0.51 -11.45
CA ASP A 86 -4.81 1.54 -12.35
C ASP A 86 -4.14 2.90 -12.11
N PHE A 87 -3.89 3.27 -10.86
CA PHE A 87 -3.12 4.47 -10.53
C PHE A 87 -1.70 4.42 -11.12
N TYR A 88 -1.00 3.29 -11.05
CA TYR A 88 0.34 3.20 -11.64
C TYR A 88 0.34 3.37 -13.17
N GLU A 89 -0.73 2.95 -13.84
CA GLU A 89 -0.88 3.10 -15.30
C GLU A 89 -1.34 4.52 -15.71
N ASN A 90 -2.32 5.07 -15.00
CA ASN A 90 -3.04 6.27 -15.41
C ASN A 90 -2.56 7.56 -14.73
N HIS A 91 -2.06 7.48 -13.49
CA HIS A 91 -1.53 8.65 -12.81
C HIS A 91 -0.08 8.92 -13.23
N ARG A 92 0.07 9.70 -14.30
CA ARG A 92 1.34 10.41 -14.57
C ARG A 92 1.68 11.25 -13.34
N LEU A 93 2.80 10.90 -12.71
CA LEU A 93 3.41 11.62 -11.59
C LEU A 93 3.25 13.14 -11.74
N PHE A 94 2.91 13.83 -10.66
CA PHE A 94 2.81 15.29 -10.63
C PHE A 94 4.10 15.88 -11.20
N THR A 95 4.05 16.45 -12.39
CA THR A 95 5.23 17.09 -12.97
C THR A 95 5.51 18.38 -12.20
N GLU A 96 6.79 18.73 -12.06
CA GLU A 96 7.23 19.94 -11.36
C GLU A 96 6.54 21.20 -11.90
N GLU A 97 6.24 21.23 -13.19
CA GLU A 97 5.53 22.34 -13.84
C GLU A 97 4.08 22.45 -13.34
N ARG A 98 3.38 21.33 -13.17
CA ARG A 98 2.00 21.32 -12.64
C ARG A 98 1.97 21.77 -11.18
N VAL A 99 2.98 21.36 -10.41
CA VAL A 99 3.14 21.75 -9.00
C VAL A 99 3.41 23.26 -8.91
N HIS A 100 4.36 23.79 -9.68
CA HIS A 100 4.62 25.24 -9.74
C HIS A 100 3.41 26.04 -10.18
N ALA A 101 2.68 25.58 -11.21
CA ALA A 101 1.47 26.24 -11.67
C ALA A 101 0.38 26.27 -10.57
N ALA A 102 0.26 25.21 -9.76
CA ALA A 102 -0.66 25.17 -8.62
C ALA A 102 -0.24 26.16 -7.52
N PHE A 103 1.05 26.21 -7.16
CA PHE A 103 1.57 27.20 -6.19
C PHE A 103 1.35 28.64 -6.64
N ASN A 104 1.55 28.93 -7.93
CA ASN A 104 1.31 30.28 -8.46
C ASN A 104 -0.16 30.70 -8.33
N LYS A 105 -1.12 29.77 -8.49
CA LYS A 105 -2.55 30.06 -8.27
C LYS A 105 -2.88 30.41 -6.82
N LEU A 106 -2.15 29.84 -5.85
CA LEU A 106 -2.28 30.19 -4.43
C LEU A 106 -1.75 31.60 -4.15
N ALA A 107 -0.62 31.97 -4.77
CA ALA A 107 -0.03 33.30 -4.61
C ALA A 107 -0.89 34.44 -5.18
N THR A 108 -1.76 34.14 -6.16
CA THR A 108 -2.59 35.14 -6.85
C THR A 108 -3.98 35.35 -6.24
N ASN A 109 -4.39 34.54 -5.26
CA ASN A 109 -5.68 34.71 -4.56
C ASN A 109 -5.42 34.95 -3.06
N PRO A 110 -5.40 36.22 -2.60
CA PRO A 110 -5.33 36.54 -1.17
C PRO A 110 -6.58 36.13 -0.39
#